data_AF-A0A2M8CGH8-F1
#
_entry.id   AF-A0A2M8CGH8-F1
#
_cell.length_a   1.000
_cell.length_b   1.000
_cell.length_c   1.000
_cell.angle_alpha   90.00
_cell.angle_beta   90.00
_cell.angle_gamma   90.00
#
_symmetry.space_group_name_H-M   'P 1'
#
loop_
_entity.id
_entity.type
_entity.pdbx_description
1 polymer ?
#
loop_
_entity_poly.entity_id
_entity_poly.type
_entity_poly.pdbx_seq_one_letter_code
_entity_poly.pdbx_strand_id
1 'polypeptide(L)'
;MYPDTPILKNELMNREKVSGTISSAKNKLITQLISYSNEPNLGFDEEKYPPEKTIYQVLIKKTGVHFQVDNGWKLGRPNEPSFIRLWEASEQYLEDCAIAARKLTDLIDRLKTKPFKLKQGFIDFWIPLFLITKQKHIAFYESETFIPSITTDTLEVAMKQPQKYFISTFNLDENRLNIFNRYRYFLNLIEANAPDSDTFIETVKPFLIFYKQLVPYTQRTKLLSKEASRLREAISLATNPEKVFFEDIPRALGFTLNDFVKDAKLEEFSVELQNTTRELSSAFSYLINRIEEVISKTVSQETIGFPENKLQLQQRFKKLKKDQIDGKLRILVQRINTPLDDRQSWISYIATAYLLKAA
;
A
#
# COMPACT_ATOMS: atom_id res chain seq x y z
N MET A 1 7.99 -14.87 43.68
CA MET A 1 9.07 -14.38 42.80
C MET A 1 8.72 -14.76 41.37
N TYR A 2 8.95 -13.89 40.40
CA TYR A 2 8.66 -14.11 38.98
C TYR A 2 10.02 -14.23 38.27
N PRO A 3 10.47 -15.45 37.92
CA PRO A 3 11.88 -15.70 37.55
C PRO A 3 12.27 -15.17 36.17
N ASP A 4 11.27 -14.77 35.37
CA ASP A 4 11.47 -14.32 33.99
C ASP A 4 11.26 -12.80 33.83
N THR A 5 10.94 -12.10 34.92
CA THR A 5 10.81 -10.65 34.91
C THR A 5 12.19 -10.01 34.61
N PRO A 6 12.29 -9.15 33.57
CA PRO A 6 13.52 -8.44 33.25
C PRO A 6 13.95 -7.49 34.37
N ILE A 7 15.25 -7.31 34.52
CA ILE A 7 15.82 -6.43 35.56
C ILE A 7 16.01 -5.04 34.95
N LEU A 8 14.98 -4.20 35.05
CA LEU A 8 15.05 -2.78 34.66
C LEU A 8 15.23 -1.89 35.89
N LYS A 9 16.41 -1.27 36.03
CA LYS A 9 16.71 -0.28 37.09
C LYS A 9 16.17 1.11 36.72
N ASN A 10 14.86 1.22 36.50
CA ASN A 10 14.18 2.50 36.26
C ASN A 10 12.74 2.47 36.82
N GLU A 11 12.56 3.10 37.97
CA GLU A 11 11.26 3.15 38.65
C GLU A 11 10.20 3.98 37.92
N LEU A 12 10.61 4.89 37.03
CA LEU A 12 9.69 5.76 36.31
C LEU A 12 8.91 4.98 35.24
N MET A 13 9.50 3.90 34.71
CA MET A 13 8.89 2.99 33.76
C MET A 13 8.19 1.81 34.43
N ASN A 14 8.73 1.32 35.56
CA ASN A 14 8.21 0.14 36.26
C ASN A 14 7.01 0.47 37.18
N ARG A 15 5.92 1.02 36.61
CA ARG A 15 4.66 1.39 37.28
C ARG A 15 3.46 0.94 36.46
N GLU A 16 2.27 0.84 37.06
CA GLU A 16 1.05 0.57 36.29
C GLU A 16 0.64 1.77 35.43
N LYS A 17 0.81 2.99 35.97
CA LYS A 17 0.55 4.23 35.25
C LYS A 17 1.77 5.13 35.32
N VAL A 18 2.36 5.44 34.17
CA VAL A 18 3.46 6.40 34.05
C VAL A 18 2.94 7.83 34.15
N SER A 19 3.81 8.77 34.54
CA SER A 19 3.43 10.19 34.58
C SER A 19 3.26 10.76 33.17
N GLY A 20 2.55 11.88 33.04
CA GLY A 20 2.37 12.57 31.74
C GLY A 20 3.72 12.93 31.10
N THR A 21 4.68 13.39 31.90
CA THR A 21 6.04 13.70 31.43
C THR A 21 6.75 12.47 30.85
N ILE A 22 6.63 11.31 31.51
CA ILE A 22 7.23 10.06 31.04
C ILE A 22 6.51 9.50 29.81
N SER A 23 5.18 9.66 29.73
CA SER A 23 4.43 9.32 28.52
C SER A 23 4.84 10.20 27.33
N SER A 24 5.07 11.49 27.54
CA SER A 24 5.58 12.38 26.49
C SER A 24 7.00 11.97 26.05
N ALA A 25 7.88 11.68 27.00
CA ALA A 25 9.23 11.19 26.72
C ALA A 25 9.22 9.85 25.96
N LYS A 26 8.30 8.94 26.30
CA LYS A 26 8.08 7.70 25.56
C LYS A 26 7.77 7.96 24.08
N ASN A 27 6.80 8.83 23.80
CA ASN A 27 6.40 9.11 22.42
C ASN A 27 7.55 9.74 21.62
N LYS A 28 8.32 10.66 22.23
CA LYS A 28 9.53 11.21 21.61
C LYS A 28 10.58 10.15 21.33
N LEU A 29 10.80 9.23 22.27
CA LEU A 29 11.71 8.09 22.07
C LEU A 29 11.26 7.19 20.91
N ILE A 30 9.96 6.88 20.82
CA ILE A 30 9.38 6.08 19.73
C ILE A 30 9.62 6.77 18.39
N THR A 31 9.36 8.09 18.29
CA THR A 31 9.68 8.87 17.09
C THR A 31 11.17 8.77 16.74
N GLN A 32 12.06 8.88 17.74
CA GLN A 32 13.50 8.79 17.52
C GLN A 32 13.93 7.39 17.03
N LEU A 33 13.33 6.33 17.57
CA LEU A 33 13.59 4.95 17.15
C LEU A 33 13.19 4.70 15.69
N ILE A 34 12.05 5.24 15.27
CA ILE A 34 11.56 5.09 13.89
C ILE A 34 12.48 5.84 12.91
N SER A 35 12.89 7.06 13.27
CA SER A 35 13.62 7.94 12.36
C SER A 35 15.14 7.70 12.32
N TYR A 36 15.74 7.28 13.44
CA TYR A 36 17.20 7.31 13.63
C TYR A 36 17.77 6.00 14.20
N SER A 37 17.07 4.87 14.06
CA SER A 37 17.56 3.55 14.53
C SER A 37 18.84 3.06 13.83
N ASN A 38 19.20 3.68 12.71
CA ASN A 38 20.43 3.43 11.97
C ASN A 38 21.62 4.31 12.41
N GLU A 39 21.39 5.26 13.32
CA GLU A 39 22.38 6.22 13.79
C GLU A 39 22.90 5.90 15.20
N PRO A 40 24.18 6.22 15.51
CA PRO A 40 24.69 6.10 16.87
C PRO A 40 23.84 6.89 17.86
N ASN A 41 23.55 6.29 19.01
CA ASN A 41 22.72 6.90 20.06
C ASN A 41 21.35 7.44 19.57
N LEU A 42 20.79 6.90 18.49
CA LEU A 42 19.55 7.39 17.88
C LEU A 42 19.62 8.88 17.47
N GLY A 43 20.82 9.41 17.20
CA GLY A 43 21.00 10.83 16.86
C GLY A 43 20.79 11.80 18.03
N PHE A 44 20.78 11.32 19.28
CA PHE A 44 20.72 12.21 20.44
C PHE A 44 21.97 13.09 20.53
N ASP A 45 21.75 14.40 20.69
CA ASP A 45 22.77 15.39 21.02
C ASP A 45 23.53 14.98 22.30
N GLU A 46 24.86 15.00 22.25
CA GLU A 46 25.72 14.54 23.35
C GLU A 46 25.60 15.41 24.61
N GLU A 47 25.40 16.72 24.43
CA GLU A 47 25.37 17.72 25.50
C GLU A 47 23.99 17.85 26.16
N LYS A 48 22.92 17.40 25.49
CA LYS A 48 21.55 17.45 26.01
C LYS A 48 21.14 16.14 26.69
N TYR A 49 20.41 16.25 27.80
CA TYR A 49 19.92 15.09 28.57
C TYR A 49 18.41 15.13 28.77
N PRO A 50 17.62 15.09 27.69
CA PRO A 50 16.17 15.04 27.83
C PRO A 50 15.73 13.69 28.43
N PRO A 51 14.52 13.61 29.02
CA PRO A 51 14.04 12.38 29.66
C PRO A 51 14.05 11.14 28.74
N GLU A 52 13.74 11.29 27.45
CA GLU A 52 13.77 10.22 26.45
C GLU A 52 15.17 9.63 26.23
N LYS A 53 16.23 10.44 26.31
CA LYS A 53 17.63 9.97 26.24
C LYS A 53 17.95 9.07 27.42
N THR A 54 17.46 9.42 28.62
CA THR A 54 17.64 8.59 29.81
C THR A 54 16.95 7.24 29.67
N ILE A 55 15.72 7.23 29.14
CA ILE A 55 14.97 6.00 28.88
C ILE A 55 15.71 5.13 27.85
N TYR A 56 16.18 5.72 26.74
CA TYR A 56 17.01 5.03 25.75
C TYR A 56 18.24 4.36 26.36
N GLN A 57 19.01 5.09 27.19
CA GLN A 57 20.23 4.56 27.79
C GLN A 57 19.95 3.31 28.63
N VAL A 58 18.89 3.33 29.45
CA VAL A 58 18.60 2.24 30.40
C VAL A 58 17.89 1.06 29.75
N LEU A 59 16.92 1.28 28.87
CA LEU A 59 16.10 0.21 28.29
C LEU A 59 16.71 -0.39 27.02
N ILE A 60 17.42 0.41 26.22
CA ILE A 60 17.77 0.05 24.83
C ILE A 60 19.28 -0.10 24.68
N LYS A 61 20.06 0.92 25.06
CA LYS A 61 21.52 0.88 24.91
C LYS A 61 22.14 -0.14 25.85
N LYS A 62 21.78 -0.09 27.15
CA LYS A 62 22.35 -0.96 28.18
C LYS A 62 21.98 -2.44 28.00
N THR A 63 20.81 -2.72 27.41
CA THR A 63 20.33 -4.09 27.17
C THR A 63 20.87 -4.69 25.86
N GLY A 64 21.60 -3.89 25.08
CA GLY A 64 22.17 -4.29 23.79
C GLY A 64 21.16 -4.37 22.65
N VAL A 65 19.93 -3.87 22.81
CA VAL A 65 18.92 -3.87 21.74
C VAL A 65 19.37 -3.00 20.56
N HIS A 66 20.08 -1.90 20.82
CA HIS A 66 20.64 -1.03 19.78
C HIS A 66 22.15 -1.19 19.73
N PHE A 67 22.67 -1.71 18.61
CA PHE A 67 24.07 -2.09 18.46
C PHE A 67 24.63 -1.71 17.09
N GLN A 68 25.96 -1.59 17.03
CA GLN A 68 26.69 -1.25 15.82
C GLN A 68 26.84 -2.49 14.93
N VAL A 69 26.68 -2.28 13.62
CA VAL A 69 26.98 -3.23 12.54
C VAL A 69 27.96 -2.59 11.56
N ASP A 70 28.51 -3.36 10.61
CA ASP A 70 29.53 -2.87 9.67
C ASP A 70 29.12 -1.57 8.96
N ASN A 71 27.84 -1.47 8.56
CA ASN A 71 27.27 -0.32 7.86
C ASN A 71 26.22 0.42 8.70
N GLY A 72 26.57 0.83 9.92
CA GLY A 72 25.74 1.72 10.75
C GLY A 72 25.27 1.06 12.05
N TRP A 73 24.05 1.38 12.48
CA TRP A 73 23.44 0.81 13.68
C TRP A 73 22.14 0.07 13.35
N LYS A 74 21.75 -0.86 14.22
CA LYS A 74 20.49 -1.60 14.09
C LYS A 74 19.86 -1.90 15.44
N LEU A 75 18.55 -2.11 15.41
CA LEU A 75 17.80 -2.69 16.52
C LEU A 75 17.76 -4.22 16.37
N GLY A 76 17.78 -4.94 17.49
CA GLY A 76 17.67 -6.39 17.47
C GLY A 76 17.58 -7.01 18.86
N ARG A 77 17.92 -8.30 18.93
CA ARG A 77 17.82 -9.10 20.17
C ARG A 77 18.70 -8.51 21.27
N PRO A 78 18.19 -8.34 22.51
CA PRO A 78 19.01 -7.91 23.64
C PRO A 78 20.09 -8.95 23.97
N ASN A 79 21.24 -8.48 24.45
CA ASN A 79 22.31 -9.32 24.97
C ASN A 79 22.34 -9.39 26.51
N GLU A 80 21.53 -8.58 27.18
CA GLU A 80 21.37 -8.60 28.64
C GLU A 80 20.57 -9.84 29.08
N PRO A 81 21.13 -10.75 29.91
CA PRO A 81 20.52 -12.03 30.23
C PRO A 81 19.09 -11.95 30.79
N SER A 82 18.79 -10.93 31.59
CA SER A 82 17.46 -10.76 32.17
C SER A 82 16.38 -10.41 31.14
N PHE A 83 16.75 -9.91 29.96
CA PHE A 83 15.83 -9.55 28.88
C PHE A 83 15.65 -10.67 27.84
N ILE A 84 16.52 -11.68 27.83
CA ILE A 84 16.49 -12.75 26.82
C ILE A 84 15.14 -13.49 26.83
N ARG A 85 14.65 -13.88 28.01
CA ARG A 85 13.35 -14.60 28.12
C ARG A 85 12.17 -13.75 27.68
N LEU A 86 12.20 -12.45 27.96
CA LEU A 86 11.18 -11.51 27.50
C LEU A 86 11.16 -11.40 25.97
N TRP A 87 12.35 -11.32 25.35
CA TRP A 87 12.49 -11.33 23.91
C TRP A 87 11.94 -12.62 23.30
N GLU A 88 12.34 -13.79 23.83
CA GLU A 88 11.88 -15.09 23.35
C GLU A 88 10.36 -15.25 23.47
N ALA A 89 9.75 -14.80 24.56
CA ALA A 89 8.29 -14.83 24.69
C ALA A 89 7.57 -13.91 23.68
N SER A 90 8.21 -12.81 23.29
CA SER A 90 7.71 -11.87 22.27
C SER A 90 7.89 -12.43 20.85
N GLU A 91 9.01 -13.10 20.57
CA GLU A 91 9.25 -13.83 19.32
C GLU A 91 8.27 -15.00 19.16
N GLN A 92 8.04 -15.78 20.22
CA GLN A 92 7.06 -16.87 20.19
C GLN A 92 5.66 -16.36 19.84
N TYR A 93 5.30 -15.14 20.26
CA TYR A 93 4.04 -14.53 19.85
C TYR A 93 4.01 -14.26 18.33
N LEU A 94 5.12 -13.83 17.73
CA LEU A 94 5.22 -13.66 16.28
C LEU A 94 5.19 -15.00 15.53
N GLU A 95 5.80 -16.05 16.07
CA GLU A 95 5.68 -17.41 15.52
C GLU A 95 4.21 -17.87 15.54
N ASP A 96 3.50 -17.60 16.63
CA ASP A 96 2.07 -17.90 16.73
C ASP A 96 1.24 -17.08 15.73
N CYS A 97 1.69 -15.87 15.36
CA CYS A 97 1.11 -15.02 14.32
C CYS A 97 1.36 -15.55 12.90
N ALA A 98 2.35 -16.43 12.70
CA ALA A 98 2.60 -17.07 11.40
C ALA A 98 1.52 -18.09 11.03
N ILE A 99 0.86 -18.68 12.02
CA ILE A 99 -0.23 -19.64 11.82
C ILE A 99 -1.52 -18.90 11.47
N ALA A 100 -1.81 -17.81 12.20
CA ALA A 100 -2.98 -16.97 11.99
C ALA A 100 -2.73 -15.59 12.60
N ALA A 101 -3.27 -14.53 12.00
CA ALA A 101 -3.18 -13.19 12.57
C ALA A 101 -3.74 -13.14 14.00
N ARG A 102 -3.01 -12.52 14.92
CA ARG A 102 -3.38 -12.43 16.35
C ARG A 102 -3.53 -11.01 16.84
N LYS A 103 -4.31 -10.84 17.90
CA LYS A 103 -4.54 -9.51 18.49
C LYS A 103 -3.33 -9.07 19.30
N LEU A 104 -3.05 -7.77 19.28
CA LEU A 104 -2.03 -7.16 20.13
C LEU A 104 -2.30 -7.38 21.64
N THR A 105 -3.58 -7.54 22.03
CA THR A 105 -3.97 -7.91 23.40
C THR A 105 -3.32 -9.19 23.87
N ASP A 106 -3.13 -10.17 22.98
CA ASP A 106 -2.62 -11.48 23.35
C ASP A 106 -1.14 -11.38 23.79
N LEU A 107 -0.37 -10.52 23.13
CA LEU A 107 1.00 -10.19 23.55
C LEU A 107 0.99 -9.44 24.89
N ILE A 108 0.12 -8.43 25.06
CA ILE A 108 0.00 -7.68 26.31
C ILE A 108 -0.32 -8.63 27.48
N ASP A 109 -1.30 -9.51 27.32
CA ASP A 109 -1.74 -10.43 28.37
C ASP A 109 -0.69 -11.49 28.68
N ARG A 110 0.03 -11.98 27.66
CA ARG A 110 1.21 -12.86 27.84
C ARG A 110 2.26 -12.20 28.74
N LEU A 111 2.54 -10.92 28.54
CA LEU A 111 3.54 -10.18 29.32
C LEU A 111 3.04 -9.78 30.72
N LYS A 112 1.74 -9.55 30.89
CA LYS A 112 1.11 -9.24 32.19
C LYS A 112 0.95 -10.43 33.11
N THR A 113 0.95 -11.64 32.58
CA THR A 113 0.71 -12.87 33.35
C THR A 113 2.02 -13.57 33.71
N LYS A 114 1.93 -14.66 34.49
CA LYS A 114 3.11 -15.49 34.80
C LYS A 114 3.69 -16.06 33.48
N PRO A 115 5.02 -16.15 33.32
CA PRO A 115 6.05 -15.99 34.35
C PRO A 115 6.61 -14.57 34.53
N PHE A 116 6.17 -13.59 33.72
CA PHE A 116 6.74 -12.23 33.70
C PHE A 116 6.09 -11.26 34.68
N LYS A 117 4.76 -11.25 34.74
CA LYS A 117 3.92 -10.32 35.52
C LYS A 117 4.37 -8.86 35.43
N LEU A 118 4.58 -8.38 34.20
CA LEU A 118 5.01 -7.00 33.94
C LEU A 118 3.87 -6.00 34.18
N LYS A 119 4.23 -4.84 34.71
CA LYS A 119 3.30 -3.71 34.88
C LYS A 119 3.03 -3.05 33.53
N GLN A 120 1.83 -2.47 33.35
CA GLN A 120 1.44 -1.83 32.08
C GLN A 120 2.45 -0.77 31.62
N GLY A 121 2.95 0.06 32.54
CA GLY A 121 3.90 1.11 32.21
C GLY A 121 5.21 0.60 31.62
N PHE A 122 5.66 -0.63 31.91
CA PHE A 122 6.82 -1.22 31.23
C PHE A 122 6.44 -1.76 29.85
N ILE A 123 5.30 -2.44 29.77
CA ILE A 123 4.77 -3.02 28.52
C ILE A 123 4.59 -1.92 27.46
N ASP A 124 4.15 -0.74 27.87
CA ASP A 124 3.99 0.44 27.02
C ASP A 124 5.28 0.89 26.33
N PHE A 125 6.46 0.58 26.85
CA PHE A 125 7.74 0.82 26.16
C PHE A 125 8.20 -0.39 25.38
N TRP A 126 8.08 -1.58 25.98
CA TRP A 126 8.62 -2.81 25.41
C TRP A 126 7.95 -3.18 24.09
N ILE A 127 6.61 -3.17 24.04
CA ILE A 127 5.87 -3.59 22.84
C ILE A 127 6.20 -2.68 21.64
N PRO A 128 6.09 -1.33 21.74
CA PRO A 128 6.52 -0.45 20.65
C PRO A 128 7.95 -0.71 20.18
N LEU A 129 8.90 -0.85 21.10
CA LEU A 129 10.30 -1.16 20.77
C LEU A 129 10.43 -2.47 19.99
N PHE A 130 9.77 -3.53 20.48
CA PHE A 130 9.80 -4.85 19.86
C PHE A 130 9.18 -4.83 18.45
N LEU A 131 8.01 -4.19 18.29
CA LEU A 131 7.33 -4.07 17.00
C LEU A 131 8.15 -3.27 15.99
N ILE A 132 8.76 -2.15 16.39
CA ILE A 132 9.66 -1.37 15.52
C ILE A 132 10.86 -2.23 15.10
N THR A 133 11.43 -3.00 16.03
CA THR A 133 12.57 -3.88 15.73
C THR A 133 12.21 -4.96 14.72
N LYS A 134 10.94 -5.41 14.71
CA LYS A 134 10.43 -6.48 13.84
C LYS A 134 9.61 -5.99 12.66
N GLN A 135 9.52 -4.67 12.44
CA GLN A 135 8.59 -4.05 11.49
C GLN A 135 8.70 -4.59 10.06
N LYS A 136 9.90 -4.94 9.61
CA LYS A 136 10.11 -5.53 8.27
C LYS A 136 9.48 -6.91 8.13
N HIS A 137 9.39 -7.68 9.21
CA HIS A 137 8.95 -9.08 9.19
C HIS A 137 7.49 -9.28 9.58
N ILE A 138 6.79 -8.21 9.95
CA ILE A 138 5.41 -8.26 10.42
C ILE A 138 4.49 -7.40 9.57
N ALA A 139 3.28 -7.86 9.38
CA ALA A 139 2.18 -7.10 8.84
C ALA A 139 1.29 -6.61 9.99
N PHE A 140 1.06 -5.29 10.06
CA PHE A 140 0.30 -4.67 11.14
C PHE A 140 -1.05 -4.16 10.63
N TYR A 141 -2.14 -4.45 11.35
CA TYR A 141 -3.50 -4.12 10.90
C TYR A 141 -4.27 -3.40 12.00
N GLU A 142 -5.11 -2.45 11.60
CA GLU A 142 -6.22 -1.94 12.40
C GLU A 142 -7.53 -2.52 11.87
N SER A 143 -8.14 -3.41 12.66
CA SER A 143 -9.25 -4.27 12.25
C SER A 143 -8.89 -5.07 11.00
N GLU A 144 -9.46 -4.73 9.83
CA GLU A 144 -9.16 -5.38 8.55
C GLU A 144 -8.24 -4.55 7.64
N THR A 145 -7.84 -3.36 8.10
CA THR A 145 -7.06 -2.40 7.30
C THR A 145 -5.57 -2.56 7.59
N PHE A 146 -4.77 -2.81 6.55
CA PHE A 146 -3.32 -2.87 6.66
C PHE A 146 -2.72 -1.48 6.94
N ILE A 147 -1.74 -1.42 7.85
CA ILE A 147 -0.98 -0.22 8.20
C ILE A 147 0.36 -0.30 7.46
N PRO A 148 0.58 0.53 6.42
CA PRO A 148 1.77 0.45 5.57
C PRO A 148 3.09 0.71 6.29
N SER A 149 3.05 1.55 7.33
CA SER A 149 4.22 1.89 8.12
C SER A 149 3.82 2.15 9.57
N ILE A 150 4.63 1.61 10.47
CA ILE A 150 4.47 1.85 11.90
C ILE A 150 4.97 3.27 12.21
N THR A 151 4.08 4.11 12.72
CA THR A 151 4.37 5.47 13.18
C THR A 151 4.14 5.61 14.69
N THR A 152 4.67 6.67 15.29
CA THR A 152 4.42 6.99 16.70
C THR A 152 2.92 7.07 17.01
N ASP A 153 2.13 7.72 16.16
CA ASP A 153 0.69 7.86 16.34
C ASP A 153 -0.02 6.51 16.27
N THR A 154 0.35 5.67 15.28
CA THR A 154 -0.26 4.33 15.17
C THR A 154 0.02 3.47 16.39
N LEU A 155 1.25 3.50 16.92
CA LEU A 155 1.62 2.76 18.13
C LEU A 155 0.93 3.33 19.37
N GLU A 156 0.78 4.65 19.47
CA GLU A 156 0.08 5.26 20.60
C GLU A 156 -1.40 4.84 20.64
N VAL A 157 -2.09 4.87 19.49
CA VAL A 157 -3.48 4.43 19.39
C VAL A 157 -3.58 2.92 19.61
N ALA A 158 -2.66 2.14 19.06
CA ALA A 158 -2.62 0.69 19.25
C ALA A 158 -2.47 0.29 20.71
N MET A 159 -1.59 0.96 21.46
CA MET A 159 -1.44 0.67 22.89
C MET A 159 -2.66 1.10 23.71
N LYS A 160 -3.44 2.09 23.27
CA LYS A 160 -4.70 2.51 23.92
C LYS A 160 -5.88 1.59 23.59
N GLN A 161 -5.91 1.02 22.38
CA GLN A 161 -7.00 0.17 21.89
C GLN A 161 -6.48 -1.14 21.28
N PRO A 162 -5.69 -1.95 22.02
CA PRO A 162 -4.98 -3.10 21.47
C PRO A 162 -5.90 -4.17 20.89
N GLN A 163 -7.16 -4.22 21.32
CA GLN A 163 -8.17 -5.16 20.83
C GLN A 163 -8.55 -4.93 19.36
N LYS A 164 -8.27 -3.74 18.81
CA LYS A 164 -8.50 -3.40 17.41
C LYS A 164 -7.32 -3.77 16.51
N TYR A 165 -6.15 -4.06 17.07
CA TYR A 165 -4.94 -4.23 16.28
C TYR A 165 -4.54 -5.69 16.18
N PHE A 166 -4.18 -6.10 14.97
CA PHE A 166 -3.77 -7.46 14.65
C PHE A 166 -2.37 -7.46 14.04
N ILE A 167 -1.63 -8.54 14.31
CA ILE A 167 -0.31 -8.79 13.76
C ILE A 167 -0.34 -10.13 13.03
N SER A 168 0.19 -10.14 11.82
CA SER A 168 0.57 -11.35 11.08
C SER A 168 2.05 -11.28 10.77
N THR A 169 2.70 -12.42 10.48
CA THR A 169 4.08 -12.40 9.94
C THR A 169 4.04 -12.57 8.43
N PHE A 170 5.04 -12.01 7.73
CA PHE A 170 5.23 -12.23 6.30
C PHE A 170 5.85 -13.61 6.04
N ASN A 171 5.16 -14.68 6.47
CA ASN A 171 5.49 -16.03 6.05
C ASN A 171 4.51 -16.42 4.95
N LEU A 172 4.86 -16.06 3.71
CA LEU A 172 4.07 -16.44 2.55
C LEU A 172 4.20 -17.95 2.35
N ASP A 173 3.07 -18.65 2.33
CA ASP A 173 3.04 -20.03 1.84
C ASP A 173 3.54 -20.09 0.38
N GLU A 174 3.83 -21.30 -0.10
CA GLU A 174 4.38 -21.51 -1.45
C GLU A 174 3.54 -20.86 -2.56
N ASN A 175 2.21 -20.93 -2.45
CA ASN A 175 1.29 -20.35 -3.43
C ASN A 175 1.36 -18.81 -3.43
N ARG A 176 1.32 -18.21 -2.23
CA ARG A 176 1.44 -16.77 -2.03
C ARG A 176 2.82 -16.26 -2.46
N LEU A 177 3.88 -17.03 -2.21
CA LEU A 177 5.23 -16.69 -2.66
C LEU A 177 5.33 -16.71 -4.19
N ASN A 178 4.78 -17.73 -4.85
CA ASN A 178 4.79 -17.86 -6.30
C ASN A 178 4.08 -16.69 -6.98
N ILE A 179 2.88 -16.33 -6.51
CA ILE A 179 2.16 -15.20 -7.08
C ILE A 179 2.83 -13.86 -6.74
N PHE A 180 3.36 -13.69 -5.52
CA PHE A 180 4.12 -12.49 -5.13
C PHE A 180 5.30 -12.25 -6.08
N ASN A 181 6.11 -13.29 -6.30
CA ASN A 181 7.23 -13.25 -7.23
C ASN A 181 6.76 -12.96 -8.66
N ARG A 182 5.58 -13.47 -9.06
CA ARG A 182 5.05 -13.20 -10.38
C ARG A 182 4.66 -11.75 -10.59
N TYR A 183 4.04 -11.12 -9.60
CA TYR A 183 3.76 -9.69 -9.66
C TYR A 183 5.03 -8.86 -9.69
N ARG A 184 6.06 -9.22 -8.91
CA ARG A 184 7.36 -8.54 -8.96
C ARG A 184 8.03 -8.67 -10.32
N TYR A 185 7.96 -9.84 -10.95
CA TYR A 185 8.41 -10.03 -12.32
C TYR A 185 7.65 -9.13 -13.31
N PHE A 186 6.32 -9.09 -13.22
CA PHE A 186 5.48 -8.20 -14.03
C PHE A 186 5.85 -6.71 -13.87
N LEU A 187 6.23 -6.30 -12.66
CA LEU A 187 6.63 -4.92 -12.34
C LEU A 187 8.13 -4.63 -12.58
N ASN A 188 8.92 -5.61 -13.02
CA ASN A 188 10.39 -5.54 -13.13
C ASN A 188 11.10 -5.20 -11.80
N LEU A 189 10.60 -5.72 -10.68
CA LEU A 189 11.13 -5.53 -9.32
C LEU A 189 11.87 -6.79 -8.81
N ILE A 190 12.72 -7.40 -9.64
CA ILE A 190 13.37 -8.68 -9.30
C ILE A 190 14.42 -8.46 -8.21
N GLU A 191 14.26 -9.11 -7.06
CA GLU A 191 15.20 -9.08 -5.94
C GLU A 191 15.54 -10.51 -5.48
N ALA A 192 16.72 -10.68 -4.88
CA ALA A 192 17.20 -11.97 -4.38
C ALA A 192 16.83 -12.24 -2.91
N ASN A 193 16.31 -11.25 -2.19
CA ASN A 193 16.00 -11.37 -0.77
C ASN A 193 14.60 -11.94 -0.55
N ALA A 194 14.39 -12.53 0.63
CA ALA A 194 13.07 -13.01 1.04
C ALA A 194 12.06 -11.84 1.13
N PRO A 195 10.78 -12.06 0.79
CA PRO A 195 9.73 -11.05 0.94
C PRO A 195 9.61 -10.54 2.37
N ASP A 196 9.29 -9.26 2.49
CA ASP A 196 9.13 -8.53 3.74
C ASP A 196 8.06 -7.43 3.56
N SER A 197 7.80 -6.64 4.61
CA SER A 197 6.78 -5.59 4.56
C SER A 197 7.07 -4.51 3.52
N ASP A 198 8.34 -4.16 3.34
CA ASP A 198 8.75 -3.08 2.42
C ASP A 198 8.56 -3.55 0.97
N THR A 199 9.10 -4.72 0.64
CA THR A 199 8.93 -5.34 -0.68
C THR A 199 7.47 -5.63 -0.99
N PHE A 200 6.64 -5.95 0.00
CA PHE A 200 5.18 -6.07 -0.18
C PHE A 200 4.55 -4.74 -0.59
N ILE A 201 4.84 -3.66 0.15
CA ILE A 201 4.35 -2.32 -0.18
C ILE A 201 4.81 -1.85 -1.56
N GLU A 202 6.08 -2.08 -1.90
CA GLU A 202 6.64 -1.77 -3.22
C GLU A 202 5.94 -2.52 -4.35
N THR A 203 5.43 -3.72 -4.08
CA THR A 203 4.75 -4.54 -5.08
C THR A 203 3.27 -4.12 -5.23
N VAL A 204 2.59 -3.77 -4.15
CA VAL A 204 1.17 -3.33 -4.21
C VAL A 204 1.03 -1.92 -4.77
N LYS A 205 1.89 -0.99 -4.34
CA LYS A 205 1.75 0.45 -4.63
C LYS A 205 1.61 0.77 -6.13
N PRO A 206 2.35 0.14 -7.07
CA PRO A 206 2.16 0.34 -8.50
C PRO A 206 0.74 0.06 -9.01
N PHE A 207 0.05 -0.96 -8.48
CA PHE A 207 -1.33 -1.26 -8.89
C PHE A 207 -2.31 -0.16 -8.45
N LEU A 208 -2.15 0.36 -7.24
CA LEU A 208 -2.97 1.47 -6.74
C LEU A 208 -2.71 2.77 -7.53
N ILE A 209 -1.45 3.05 -7.85
CA ILE A 209 -1.07 4.20 -8.69
C ILE A 209 -1.65 4.04 -10.10
N PHE A 210 -1.51 2.85 -10.69
CA PHE A 210 -2.05 2.52 -12.01
C PHE A 210 -3.54 2.87 -12.09
N TYR A 211 -4.36 2.42 -11.13
CA TYR A 211 -5.78 2.75 -11.10
C TYR A 211 -6.04 4.27 -10.99
N LYS A 212 -5.30 4.95 -10.11
CA LYS A 212 -5.42 6.42 -9.93
C LYS A 212 -5.04 7.20 -11.19
N GLN A 213 -4.16 6.68 -12.03
CA GLN A 213 -3.72 7.30 -13.28
C GLN A 213 -4.69 7.04 -14.45
N LEU A 214 -5.61 6.08 -14.33
CA LEU A 214 -6.63 5.86 -15.35
C LEU A 214 -7.50 7.11 -15.51
N VAL A 215 -7.77 7.49 -16.77
CA VAL A 215 -8.66 8.63 -17.05
C VAL A 215 -10.09 8.32 -16.54
N PRO A 216 -10.88 9.35 -16.15
CA PRO A 216 -12.22 9.15 -15.59
C PRO A 216 -13.16 8.29 -16.44
N TYR A 217 -12.99 8.31 -17.77
CA TYR A 217 -13.73 7.44 -18.68
C TYR A 217 -13.45 5.95 -18.42
N THR A 218 -12.16 5.55 -18.38
CA THR A 218 -11.74 4.17 -18.14
C THR A 218 -12.21 3.67 -16.78
N GLN A 219 -12.22 4.55 -15.77
CA GLN A 219 -12.70 4.21 -14.43
C GLN A 219 -14.20 3.84 -14.39
N ARG A 220 -15.00 4.29 -15.36
CA ARG A 220 -16.48 4.18 -15.32
C ARG A 220 -17.09 3.38 -16.48
N THR A 221 -16.36 3.21 -17.57
CA THR A 221 -16.89 2.58 -18.79
C THR A 221 -17.29 1.12 -18.54
N LYS A 222 -18.35 0.67 -19.22
CA LYS A 222 -18.81 -0.73 -19.23
C LYS A 222 -18.37 -1.48 -20.50
N LEU A 223 -17.59 -0.82 -21.35
CA LEU A 223 -17.12 -1.33 -22.65
C LEU A 223 -15.75 -2.03 -22.51
N LEU A 224 -15.55 -2.71 -21.39
CA LEU A 224 -14.36 -3.51 -21.11
C LEU A 224 -14.74 -4.99 -21.12
N SER A 225 -13.76 -5.86 -21.29
CA SER A 225 -13.89 -7.28 -20.99
C SER A 225 -14.36 -7.50 -19.53
N LYS A 226 -14.91 -8.69 -19.26
CA LYS A 226 -15.39 -9.02 -17.91
C LYS A 226 -14.23 -9.02 -16.92
N GLU A 227 -13.09 -9.53 -17.35
CA GLU A 227 -11.84 -9.66 -16.62
C GLU A 227 -11.25 -8.28 -16.31
N ALA A 228 -11.15 -7.39 -17.30
CA ALA A 228 -10.66 -6.02 -17.09
C ALA A 228 -11.60 -5.19 -16.19
N SER A 229 -12.93 -5.36 -16.31
CA SER A 229 -13.89 -4.68 -15.41
C SER A 229 -13.72 -5.17 -13.98
N ARG A 230 -13.58 -6.48 -13.76
CA ARG A 230 -13.37 -7.07 -12.43
C ARG A 230 -12.03 -6.66 -11.84
N LEU A 231 -10.95 -6.64 -12.64
CA LEU A 231 -9.64 -6.20 -12.17
C LEU A 231 -9.68 -4.75 -11.69
N ARG A 232 -10.30 -3.86 -12.49
CA ARG A 232 -10.52 -2.46 -12.11
C ARG A 232 -11.30 -2.35 -10.80
N GLU A 233 -12.37 -3.13 -10.65
CA GLU A 233 -13.19 -3.13 -9.43
C GLU A 233 -12.37 -3.61 -8.21
N ALA A 234 -11.65 -4.73 -8.32
CA ALA A 234 -10.79 -5.27 -7.27
C ALA A 234 -9.75 -4.24 -6.78
N ILE A 235 -9.10 -3.52 -7.69
CA ILE A 235 -8.12 -2.49 -7.33
C ILE A 235 -8.80 -1.25 -6.72
N SER A 236 -9.96 -0.85 -7.23
CA SER A 236 -10.65 0.36 -6.76
C SER A 236 -11.25 0.22 -5.36
N LEU A 237 -11.65 -1.00 -4.97
CA LEU A 237 -12.22 -1.33 -3.66
C LEU A 237 -11.15 -1.77 -2.65
N ALA A 238 -9.86 -1.56 -2.96
CA ALA A 238 -8.77 -2.07 -2.17
C ALA A 238 -8.63 -1.34 -0.81
N THR A 239 -9.26 -1.91 0.23
CA THR A 239 -9.09 -1.50 1.63
C THR A 239 -8.06 -2.35 2.37
N ASN A 240 -7.99 -3.64 2.02
CA ASN A 240 -6.97 -4.57 2.49
C ASN A 240 -6.06 -4.97 1.31
N PRO A 241 -4.87 -4.36 1.19
CA PRO A 241 -3.87 -4.68 0.19
C PRO A 241 -3.59 -6.18 0.01
N GLU A 242 -3.44 -6.92 1.10
CA GLU A 242 -3.09 -8.34 1.07
C GLU A 242 -4.20 -9.17 0.43
N LYS A 243 -5.44 -8.99 0.91
CA LYS A 243 -6.60 -9.68 0.34
C LYS A 243 -6.78 -9.34 -1.14
N VAL A 244 -6.66 -8.07 -1.49
CA VAL A 244 -6.80 -7.64 -2.89
C VAL A 244 -5.76 -8.31 -3.76
N PHE A 245 -4.53 -8.37 -3.27
CA PHE A 245 -3.38 -8.83 -4.03
C PHE A 245 -3.33 -10.35 -4.16
N PHE A 246 -3.60 -11.09 -3.09
CA PHE A 246 -3.53 -12.55 -3.09
C PHE A 246 -4.84 -13.24 -3.44
N GLU A 247 -5.99 -12.56 -3.33
CA GLU A 247 -7.29 -13.17 -3.59
C GLU A 247 -8.10 -12.44 -4.65
N ASP A 248 -8.35 -11.13 -4.48
CA ASP A 248 -9.34 -10.45 -5.33
C ASP A 248 -8.84 -10.21 -6.76
N ILE A 249 -7.55 -9.87 -6.96
CA ILE A 249 -6.94 -9.75 -8.29
C ILE A 249 -6.89 -11.12 -8.99
N PRO A 250 -6.37 -12.20 -8.38
CA PRO A 250 -6.43 -13.55 -8.97
C PRO A 250 -7.85 -13.94 -9.36
N ARG A 251 -8.80 -13.77 -8.46
CA ARG A 251 -10.21 -14.10 -8.69
C ARG A 251 -10.82 -13.26 -9.81
N ALA A 252 -10.46 -11.98 -9.91
CA ALA A 252 -10.91 -11.10 -10.98
C ALA A 252 -10.48 -11.61 -12.37
N LEU A 253 -9.29 -12.20 -12.45
CA LEU A 253 -8.72 -12.80 -13.66
C LEU A 253 -9.11 -14.29 -13.85
N GLY A 254 -9.93 -14.86 -12.96
CA GLY A 254 -10.42 -16.24 -13.08
C GLY A 254 -9.54 -17.31 -12.45
N PHE A 255 -8.62 -16.92 -11.56
CA PHE A 255 -7.70 -17.83 -10.86
C PHE A 255 -7.99 -17.89 -9.35
N THR A 256 -7.52 -18.95 -8.71
CA THR A 256 -7.51 -19.14 -7.26
C THR A 256 -6.09 -19.38 -6.75
N LEU A 257 -5.85 -19.19 -5.45
CA LEU A 257 -4.52 -19.41 -4.87
C LEU A 257 -3.96 -20.81 -5.15
N ASN A 258 -4.83 -21.82 -5.21
CA ASN A 258 -4.43 -23.21 -5.46
C ASN A 258 -3.95 -23.45 -6.90
N ASP A 259 -4.25 -22.55 -7.84
CA ASP A 259 -3.79 -22.67 -9.22
C ASP A 259 -2.28 -22.36 -9.35
N PHE A 260 -1.70 -21.64 -8.39
CA PHE A 260 -0.32 -21.12 -8.43
C PHE A 260 0.76 -22.10 -7.99
N VAL A 261 0.42 -23.39 -7.84
CA VAL A 261 1.39 -24.48 -7.69
C VAL A 261 2.03 -24.84 -9.04
N LYS A 262 1.30 -24.66 -10.15
CA LYS A 262 1.72 -25.10 -11.49
C LYS A 262 2.25 -23.93 -12.31
N ASP A 263 3.46 -24.07 -12.86
CA ASP A 263 4.09 -23.06 -13.72
C ASP A 263 3.22 -22.62 -14.90
N ALA A 264 2.50 -23.55 -15.54
CA ALA A 264 1.61 -23.23 -16.65
C ALA A 264 0.49 -22.25 -16.25
N LYS A 265 -0.09 -22.42 -15.06
CA LYS A 265 -1.16 -21.54 -14.56
C LYS A 265 -0.63 -20.17 -14.14
N LEU A 266 0.59 -20.12 -13.60
CA LEU A 266 1.28 -18.85 -13.32
C LEU A 266 1.54 -18.07 -14.61
N GLU A 267 1.89 -18.75 -15.71
CA GLU A 267 2.09 -18.11 -17.00
C GLU A 267 0.78 -17.62 -17.62
N GLU A 268 -0.29 -18.45 -17.59
CA GLU A 268 -1.64 -18.03 -17.99
C GLU A 268 -2.09 -16.77 -17.23
N PHE A 269 -1.90 -16.75 -15.91
CA PHE A 269 -2.20 -15.60 -15.07
C PHE A 269 -1.41 -14.35 -15.48
N SER A 270 -0.14 -14.51 -15.84
CA SER A 270 0.74 -13.41 -16.26
C SER A 270 0.27 -12.77 -17.56
N VAL A 271 -0.10 -13.62 -18.53
CA VAL A 271 -0.65 -13.19 -19.81
C VAL A 271 -1.97 -12.46 -19.60
N GLU A 272 -2.86 -13.01 -18.78
CA GLU A 272 -4.16 -12.40 -18.51
C GLU A 272 -4.04 -11.05 -17.79
N LEU A 273 -3.15 -10.96 -16.80
CA LEU A 273 -2.83 -9.70 -16.11
C LEU A 273 -2.27 -8.65 -17.08
N GLN A 274 -1.37 -9.04 -17.99
CA GLN A 274 -0.82 -8.13 -18.99
C GLN A 274 -1.88 -7.67 -20.00
N ASN A 275 -2.74 -8.56 -20.46
CA ASN A 275 -3.80 -8.24 -21.43
C ASN A 275 -4.82 -7.28 -20.83
N THR A 276 -5.31 -7.57 -19.61
CA THR A 276 -6.30 -6.75 -18.92
C THR A 276 -5.76 -5.37 -18.54
N THR A 277 -4.52 -5.28 -18.05
CA THR A 277 -3.87 -3.99 -17.77
C THR A 277 -3.68 -3.16 -19.05
N ARG A 278 -3.26 -3.79 -20.16
CA ARG A 278 -3.14 -3.13 -21.48
C ARG A 278 -4.50 -2.64 -22.00
N GLU A 279 -5.56 -3.43 -21.83
CA GLU A 279 -6.92 -3.05 -22.20
C GLU A 279 -7.36 -1.79 -21.43
N LEU A 280 -7.17 -1.79 -20.10
CA LEU A 280 -7.49 -0.62 -19.26
C LEU A 280 -6.72 0.64 -19.70
N SER A 281 -5.40 0.53 -19.94
CA SER A 281 -4.60 1.64 -20.44
C SER A 281 -5.05 2.13 -21.82
N SER A 282 -5.52 1.24 -22.68
CA SER A 282 -5.90 1.55 -24.06
C SER A 282 -7.36 1.96 -24.24
N ALA A 283 -8.20 1.80 -23.21
CA ALA A 283 -9.64 1.99 -23.29
C ALA A 283 -10.05 3.38 -23.82
N PHE A 284 -9.33 4.43 -23.40
CA PHE A 284 -9.60 5.79 -23.90
C PHE A 284 -9.18 5.94 -25.37
N SER A 285 -8.02 5.42 -25.76
CA SER A 285 -7.59 5.41 -27.16
C SER A 285 -8.58 4.65 -28.06
N TYR A 286 -9.14 3.53 -27.57
CA TYR A 286 -10.20 2.81 -28.28
C TYR A 286 -11.47 3.65 -28.43
N LEU A 287 -11.87 4.43 -27.42
CA LEU A 287 -12.98 5.38 -27.56
C LEU A 287 -12.70 6.41 -28.66
N ILE A 288 -11.50 7.01 -28.67
CA ILE A 288 -11.10 7.99 -29.68
C ILE A 288 -11.15 7.37 -31.09
N ASN A 289 -10.59 6.17 -31.26
CA ASN A 289 -10.62 5.44 -32.53
C ASN A 289 -12.05 5.20 -33.03
N ARG A 290 -12.96 4.79 -32.14
CA ARG A 290 -14.38 4.57 -32.50
C ARG A 290 -15.08 5.84 -32.94
N ILE A 291 -14.81 6.97 -32.27
CA ILE A 291 -15.39 8.26 -32.66
C ILE A 291 -14.82 8.69 -34.03
N GLU A 292 -13.52 8.52 -34.24
CA GLU A 292 -12.88 8.83 -35.52
C GLU A 292 -13.44 7.99 -36.67
N GLU A 293 -13.67 6.69 -36.44
CA GLU A 293 -14.23 5.79 -37.44
C GLU A 293 -15.63 6.27 -37.89
N VAL A 294 -16.46 6.73 -36.96
CA VAL A 294 -17.77 7.32 -37.26
C VAL A 294 -17.62 8.62 -38.07
N ILE A 295 -16.66 9.47 -37.70
CA ILE A 295 -16.36 10.71 -38.45
C ILE A 295 -15.94 10.36 -39.88
N SER A 296 -14.98 9.46 -40.06
CA SER A 296 -14.47 9.03 -41.36
C SER A 296 -15.59 8.52 -42.27
N LYS A 297 -16.43 7.60 -41.77
CA LYS A 297 -17.57 7.05 -42.52
C LYS A 297 -18.61 8.09 -42.90
N THR A 298 -18.66 9.22 -42.19
CA THR A 298 -19.59 10.33 -42.48
C THR A 298 -19.09 11.20 -43.64
N VAL A 299 -17.77 11.29 -43.85
CA VAL A 299 -17.18 12.22 -44.82
C VAL A 299 -16.69 11.53 -46.10
N SER A 300 -16.30 10.26 -46.03
CA SER A 300 -15.75 9.50 -47.16
C SER A 300 -16.26 8.06 -47.18
N GLN A 301 -16.24 7.43 -48.37
CA GLN A 301 -16.47 5.98 -48.53
C GLN A 301 -15.23 5.16 -48.14
N GLU A 302 -14.05 5.78 -48.14
CA GLU A 302 -12.79 5.19 -47.72
C GLU A 302 -12.46 5.55 -46.27
N THR A 303 -11.64 4.73 -45.61
CA THR A 303 -11.22 5.00 -44.23
C THR A 303 -10.09 6.03 -44.24
N ILE A 304 -10.40 7.25 -43.79
CA ILE A 304 -9.46 8.37 -43.72
C ILE A 304 -9.24 8.81 -42.27
N GLY A 305 -7.98 9.06 -41.92
CA GLY A 305 -7.56 9.50 -40.58
C GLY A 305 -7.41 11.01 -40.46
N PHE A 306 -7.17 11.47 -39.24
CA PHE A 306 -6.72 12.84 -38.96
C PHE A 306 -5.37 13.12 -39.64
N PRO A 307 -5.14 14.30 -40.24
CA PRO A 307 -6.01 15.48 -40.25
C PRO A 307 -7.01 15.53 -41.43
N GLU A 308 -6.95 14.60 -42.38
CA GLU A 308 -7.77 14.64 -43.60
C GLU A 308 -9.27 14.55 -43.30
N ASN A 309 -9.66 13.66 -42.39
CA ASN A 309 -11.06 13.53 -41.97
C ASN A 309 -11.63 14.83 -41.35
N LYS A 310 -10.80 15.59 -40.62
CA LYS A 310 -11.15 16.91 -40.07
C LYS A 310 -11.40 17.90 -41.18
N LEU A 311 -10.51 17.99 -42.16
CA LEU A 311 -10.64 18.92 -43.28
C LEU A 311 -11.92 18.64 -44.09
N GLN A 312 -12.20 17.37 -44.40
CA GLN A 312 -13.41 17.00 -45.12
C GLN A 312 -14.69 17.25 -44.30
N LEU A 313 -14.65 17.00 -42.98
CA LEU A 313 -15.77 17.30 -42.09
C LEU A 313 -16.07 18.81 -42.03
N GLN A 314 -15.02 19.64 -41.94
CA GLN A 314 -15.14 21.09 -41.97
C GLN A 314 -15.71 21.59 -43.30
N GLN A 315 -15.23 21.04 -44.42
CA GLN A 315 -15.75 21.37 -45.76
C GLN A 315 -17.23 21.02 -45.91
N ARG A 316 -17.65 19.85 -45.43
CA ARG A 316 -19.05 19.39 -45.47
C ARG A 316 -20.00 20.38 -44.77
N PHE A 317 -19.58 20.96 -43.65
CA PHE A 317 -20.39 21.90 -42.87
C PHE A 317 -20.17 23.39 -43.23
N LYS A 318 -19.27 23.71 -44.16
CA LYS A 318 -18.91 25.10 -44.52
C LYS A 318 -20.08 25.96 -45.00
N LYS A 319 -21.08 25.35 -45.64
CA LYS A 319 -22.25 26.05 -46.22
C LYS A 319 -23.42 26.27 -45.24
N LEU A 320 -23.34 25.73 -44.02
CA LEU A 320 -24.41 25.92 -43.03
C LEU A 320 -24.40 27.36 -42.49
N LYS A 321 -25.56 28.03 -42.57
CA LYS A 321 -25.76 29.35 -41.94
C LYS A 321 -26.06 29.16 -40.46
N LYS A 322 -25.23 29.74 -39.59
CA LYS A 322 -25.32 29.58 -38.12
C LYS A 322 -26.67 30.01 -37.55
N ASP A 323 -27.34 30.96 -38.19
CA ASP A 323 -28.63 31.52 -37.76
C ASP A 323 -29.84 30.66 -38.15
N GLN A 324 -29.63 29.65 -39.01
CA GLN A 324 -30.68 28.77 -39.54
C GLN A 324 -30.60 27.33 -38.99
N ILE A 325 -29.70 27.08 -38.05
CA ILE A 325 -29.50 25.77 -37.42
C ILE A 325 -29.79 25.84 -35.93
N ASP A 326 -30.27 24.73 -35.37
CA ASP A 326 -30.54 24.65 -33.93
C ASP A 326 -29.26 24.82 -33.10
N GLY A 327 -29.44 25.15 -31.81
CA GLY A 327 -28.33 25.42 -30.90
C GLY A 327 -27.35 24.24 -30.73
N LYS A 328 -27.80 22.98 -30.85
CA LYS A 328 -26.94 21.81 -30.71
C LYS A 328 -26.04 21.65 -31.93
N LEU A 329 -26.62 21.78 -33.13
CA LEU A 329 -25.85 21.73 -34.36
C LEU A 329 -24.87 22.92 -34.45
N ARG A 330 -25.25 24.09 -33.94
CA ARG A 330 -24.35 25.24 -33.82
C ARG A 330 -23.12 24.95 -32.96
N ILE A 331 -23.31 24.34 -31.79
CA ILE A 331 -22.21 23.95 -30.88
C ILE A 331 -21.30 22.91 -31.55
N LEU A 332 -21.87 21.91 -32.23
CA LEU A 332 -21.11 20.88 -32.94
C LEU A 332 -20.26 21.51 -34.06
N VAL A 333 -20.85 22.35 -34.91
CA VAL A 333 -20.13 23.04 -36.00
C VAL A 333 -19.03 23.95 -35.47
N GLN A 334 -19.25 24.64 -34.35
CA GLN A 334 -18.21 25.45 -33.70
C GLN A 334 -17.01 24.58 -33.28
N ARG A 335 -17.26 23.43 -32.66
CA ARG A 335 -16.22 22.51 -32.19
C ARG A 335 -15.44 21.87 -33.32
N ILE A 336 -16.13 21.45 -34.39
CA ILE A 336 -15.50 20.91 -35.61
C ILE A 336 -14.49 21.91 -36.22
N ASN A 337 -14.86 23.20 -36.24
CA ASN A 337 -14.04 24.28 -36.82
C ASN A 337 -12.97 24.84 -35.88
N THR A 338 -12.79 24.27 -34.69
CA THR A 338 -11.78 24.76 -33.74
C THR A 338 -10.37 24.41 -34.25
N PRO A 339 -9.40 25.34 -34.18
CA PRO A 339 -8.04 25.13 -34.67
C PRO A 339 -7.22 24.28 -33.68
N LEU A 340 -7.63 23.02 -33.50
CA LEU A 340 -6.88 22.03 -32.71
C LEU A 340 -6.10 21.13 -33.66
N ASP A 341 -4.78 21.12 -33.53
CA ASP A 341 -3.88 20.37 -34.42
C ASP A 341 -3.48 18.99 -33.86
N ASP A 342 -3.95 18.67 -32.65
CA ASP A 342 -3.83 17.35 -32.04
C ASP A 342 -5.10 16.51 -32.28
N ARG A 343 -4.91 15.27 -32.74
CA ARG A 343 -5.97 14.31 -33.05
C ARG A 343 -6.87 14.06 -31.84
N GLN A 344 -6.27 13.74 -30.69
CA GLN A 344 -7.02 13.35 -29.49
C GLN A 344 -7.83 14.53 -28.95
N SER A 345 -7.22 15.70 -28.89
CA SER A 345 -7.85 16.95 -28.45
C SER A 345 -9.02 17.33 -29.34
N TRP A 346 -8.84 17.29 -30.67
CA TRP A 346 -9.90 17.63 -31.62
C TRP A 346 -11.09 16.68 -31.51
N ILE A 347 -10.85 15.36 -31.51
CA ILE A 347 -11.92 14.36 -31.37
C ILE A 347 -12.65 14.50 -30.03
N SER A 348 -11.92 14.69 -28.93
CA SER A 348 -12.50 14.88 -27.59
C SER A 348 -13.35 16.15 -27.51
N TYR A 349 -12.91 17.23 -28.17
CA TYR A 349 -13.64 18.48 -28.21
C TYR A 349 -14.94 18.39 -29.03
N ILE A 350 -14.93 17.60 -30.12
CA ILE A 350 -16.15 17.27 -30.86
C ILE A 350 -17.09 16.43 -30.01
N ALA A 351 -16.59 15.38 -29.35
CA ALA A 351 -17.40 14.47 -28.54
C ALA A 351 -18.14 15.20 -27.41
N THR A 352 -17.51 16.20 -26.81
CA THR A 352 -18.13 17.01 -25.75
C THR A 352 -19.30 17.88 -26.24
N ALA A 353 -19.52 18.03 -27.57
CA ALA A 353 -20.71 18.70 -28.12
C ALA A 353 -22.00 17.97 -27.73
N TYR A 354 -21.90 16.64 -27.63
CA TYR A 354 -23.01 15.76 -27.29
C TYR A 354 -23.13 15.54 -25.77
N LEU A 355 -22.04 15.75 -25.00
CA LEU A 355 -22.01 15.55 -23.54
C LEU A 355 -22.57 16.72 -22.73
N LEU A 356 -22.74 17.92 -23.31
CA LEU A 356 -23.39 19.09 -22.68
C LEU A 356 -24.87 18.86 -22.27
N LYS A 357 -25.36 17.62 -22.36
CA LYS A 357 -26.73 17.20 -22.06
C LYS A 357 -26.82 16.18 -20.91
N ALA A 358 -25.74 15.93 -20.18
CA ALA A 358 -25.72 14.96 -19.06
C ALA A 358 -25.46 15.62 -17.68
N ALA A 359 -25.84 16.90 -17.52
CA ALA A 359 -25.91 17.59 -16.24
C ALA A 359 -27.32 18.15 -16.04
#